data_AF-A0AA37NIA3-F1
#
_entry.id   AF-A0AA37NIA3-F1
#
_cell.length_a   1.000
_cell.length_b   1.000
_cell.length_c   1.000
_cell.angle_alpha   90.00
_cell.angle_beta   90.00
_cell.angle_gamma   90.00
#
_symmetry.space_group_name_H-M   'P 1'
#
loop_
_entity.id
_entity.type
_entity.pdbx_description
1 polymer ?
#
loop_
_entity_poly.entity_id
_entity_poly.type
_entity_poly.pdbx_seq_one_letter_code
_entity_poly.pdbx_strand_id
1 'polypeptide(L)' 'MNDVLMSNGEIFSGEEIGKLTKQIISVFAEKKMSVDKSKIILKRVSELLGEYSVVEFTDF' A
#
# COMPACT_ATOMS: atom_id res chain seq x y z
N MET A 1 -1.77 14.52 -5.39
CA MET A 1 -2.19 13.13 -5.64
C MET A 1 -3.65 13.18 -5.99
N ASN A 2 -4.08 12.42 -6.98
CA ASN A 2 -5.47 12.40 -7.42
C ASN A 2 -6.23 11.33 -6.64
N ASP A 3 -7.54 11.55 -6.48
CA ASP A 3 -8.44 10.54 -5.94
C ASP A 3 -8.50 9.34 -6.89
N VAL A 4 -8.72 8.15 -6.32
CA VAL A 4 -8.77 6.89 -7.04
C VAL A 4 -10.14 6.25 -6.83
N LEU A 5 -10.88 6.05 -7.93
CA LEU A 5 -12.10 5.25 -7.91
C LEU A 5 -11.73 3.77 -7.83
N MET A 6 -12.14 3.11 -6.74
CA MET A 6 -11.88 1.71 -6.48
C MET A 6 -12.90 0.81 -7.20
N SER A 7 -12.56 -0.47 -7.35
CA SER A 7 -13.42 -1.46 -8.02
C SER A 7 -14.74 -1.72 -7.29
N ASN A 8 -14.81 -1.46 -5.99
CA ASN A 8 -16.03 -1.53 -5.18
C ASN A 8 -16.88 -0.25 -5.27
N GLY A 9 -16.46 0.75 -6.07
CA GLY A 9 -17.17 2.02 -6.24
C GLY A 9 -16.82 3.10 -5.20
N GLU A 10 -15.97 2.78 -4.22
CA GLU A 10 -15.50 3.77 -3.23
C GLU A 10 -14.43 4.69 -3.81
N ILE A 11 -14.34 5.91 -3.27
CA ILE A 11 -13.31 6.87 -3.64
C ILE A 11 -12.22 6.84 -2.57
N PHE A 12 -11.01 6.43 -2.96
CA PHE A 12 -9.84 6.55 -2.12
C PHE A 12 -9.18 7.90 -2.35
N SER A 13 -9.19 8.77 -1.33
CA SER A 13 -8.75 10.15 -1.49
C SER A 13 -7.23 10.26 -1.74
N GLY A 14 -6.85 11.16 -2.65
CA GLY A 14 -5.45 11.44 -2.96
C GLY A 14 -4.68 12.02 -1.77
N GLU A 15 -5.37 12.73 -0.86
CA GLU A 15 -4.79 13.20 0.39
C GLU A 15 -4.40 12.04 1.30
N GLU A 16 -5.30 11.08 1.48
CA GLU A 16 -5.05 9.92 2.32
C GLU A 16 -3.96 9.01 1.74
N ILE A 17 -3.99 8.78 0.43
CA ILE A 17 -2.90 8.09 -0.29
C ILE A 17 -1.55 8.76 0.01
N GLY A 18 -1.50 10.09 -0.08
CA GLY A 18 -0.28 10.86 0.18
C GLY A 18 0.19 10.79 1.62
N LYS A 19 -0.74 10.86 2.58
CA LYS A 19 -0.45 10.72 4.00
C LYS A 19 0.13 9.34 4.31
N LEU A 20 -0.52 8.27 3.86
CA LEU A 20 -0.08 6.89 4.09
C LEU A 20 1.25 6.60 3.39
N THR A 21 1.45 7.09 2.16
CA THR A 21 2.73 6.97 1.45
C THR A 21 3.87 7.62 2.24
N LYS A 22 3.66 8.82 2.80
CA LYS A 22 4.67 9.50 3.62
C LYS A 22 5.00 8.72 4.90
N GLN A 23 4.00 8.08 5.53
CA GLN A 23 4.24 7.25 6.71
C GLN A 23 5.15 6.06 6.40
N ILE A 24 4.91 5.37 5.27
CA ILE A 24 5.77 4.27 4.82
C ILE A 24 7.19 4.77 4.54
N ILE A 25 7.32 5.91 3.87
CA ILE A 25 8.63 6.53 3.60
C ILE A 25 9.36 6.90 4.90
N SER A 26 8.64 7.38 5.93
CA SER A 26 9.24 7.69 7.24
C SER A 26 9.92 6.47 7.84
N VAL A 27 9.27 5.30 7.80
CA VAL A 27 9.85 4.04 8.30
C VAL A 27 11.17 3.70 7.59
N PHE A 28 11.23 3.90 6.27
CA PHE A 28 12.46 3.66 5.51
C PHE A 28 13.55 4.68 5.84
N ALA A 29 13.18 5.94 6.02
CA ALA A 29 14.10 7.01 6.40
C ALA A 29 14.70 6.79 7.80
N GLU A 30 13.86 6.46 8.79
CA GLU A 30 14.27 6.16 10.17
C GLU A 30 15.24 4.99 10.22
N LYS A 31 15.05 3.98 9.37
CA LYS A 31 15.94 2.81 9.23
C LYS A 31 17.14 3.05 8.32
N LYS A 32 17.33 4.27 7.81
CA LYS A 32 18.40 4.65 6.86
C LYS A 32 18.50 3.68 5.68
N MET A 33 17.35 3.26 5.15
CA MET A 33 17.31 2.28 4.06
C MET A 33 17.79 2.90 2.75
N SER A 34 18.53 2.13 1.97
CA SER A 34 18.80 2.50 0.59
C SER A 34 17.55 2.33 -0.26
N VAL A 35 17.51 3.07 -1.38
CA VAL A 35 16.43 2.97 -2.37
C VAL A 35 16.19 1.53 -2.81
N ASP A 36 17.25 0.75 -3.04
CA ASP A 36 17.14 -0.65 -3.47
C ASP A 36 16.48 -1.53 -2.41
N LYS A 37 16.89 -1.39 -1.14
CA LYS A 37 16.29 -2.14 -0.03
C LYS A 37 14.81 -1.79 0.13
N SER A 38 14.46 -0.51 0.01
CA SER A 38 13.07 -0.06 0.07
C SER A 38 12.23 -0.63 -1.07
N LYS A 39 12.75 -0.63 -2.32
CA LYS A 39 12.07 -1.23 -3.47
C LYS A 39 11.83 -2.73 -3.30
N ILE A 40 12.81 -3.46 -2.78
CA ILE A 40 12.67 -4.91 -2.49
C ILE A 40 11.55 -5.15 -1.48
N ILE A 41 11.50 -4.36 -0.39
CA ILE A 41 10.44 -4.48 0.61
C ILE A 41 9.07 -4.14 0.02
N LEU A 42 8.95 -3.03 -0.70
CA LEU A 42 7.68 -2.65 -1.31
C LEU A 42 7.16 -3.70 -2.30
N LYS A 43 8.06 -4.32 -3.09
CA LYS A 43 7.72 -5.46 -3.94
C LYS A 43 7.18 -6.62 -3.10
N ARG A 44 7.88 -7.00 -2.02
CA ARG A 44 7.46 -8.11 -1.15
C ARG A 44 6.11 -7.84 -0.47
N VAL A 45 5.87 -6.59 -0.03
CA VAL A 45 4.57 -6.17 0.53
C VAL A 45 3.46 -6.34 -0.49
N SER A 46 3.67 -5.90 -1.74
CA SER A 46 2.68 -6.05 -2.81
C SER A 46 2.35 -7.51 -3.11
N GLU A 47 3.35 -8.40 -3.11
CA GLU A 47 3.15 -9.85 -3.30
C GLU A 47 2.31 -10.44 -2.16
N LEU A 48 2.66 -10.12 -0.91
CA LEU A 48 1.97 -10.63 0.27
C LEU A 48 0.53 -10.09 0.40
N LEU A 49 0.28 -8.84 0.05
CA LEU A 49 -1.09 -8.31 0.04
C LEU A 49 -2.01 -9.15 -0.86
N GLY A 50 -1.53 -9.58 -2.03
CA GLY A 50 -2.28 -10.50 -2.89
C GLY A 50 -2.56 -11.86 -2.23
N GLU A 51 -1.67 -12.35 -1.39
CA GLU A 51 -1.83 -13.62 -0.65
C GLU A 51 -2.81 -13.48 0.53
N TYR A 52 -2.85 -12.34 1.20
CA TYR A 52 -3.71 -12.10 2.37
C TYR A 52 -5.08 -11.49 2.04
N SER A 53 -5.25 -10.85 0.87
CA SER A 53 -6.52 -10.22 0.45
C SER A 53 -7.52 -11.19 -0.18
N VAL A 54 -7.20 -12.48 -0.31
CA VAL A 54 -8.12 -13.54 -0.77
C VAL A 54 -8.66 -14.32 0.43
N VAL A 55 -9.35 -13.65 1.36
CA VAL A 55 -10.23 -14.34 2.33
C VAL A 55 -11.43 -13.43 2.64
N GLU A 56 -12.37 -13.35 1.71
CA GLU A 56 -13.80 -13.21 2.01
C GLU A 56 -14.56 -13.92 0.88
N PHE A 57 -14.68 -15.25 1.00
CA PHE A 57 -15.85 -15.93 0.42
C PHE A 57 -16.95 -15.79 1.47
N THR A 58 -17.89 -14.87 1.23
CA THR A 58 -19.20 -14.96 1.85
C THR A 58 -19.90 -16.17 1.24
N ASP A 59 -20.01 -17.23 2.03
CA ASP A 59 -20.88 -18.37 1.72
C ASP A 59 -22.34 -17.87 1.54
N PHE A 60 -23.01 -18.48 0.55
CA PHE A 60 -24.35 -18.21 0.03
C PHE A 60 -25.49 -18.24 1.05
#